data_AF-A0A9D0VCT1-F1
#
_entry.id   AF-A0A9D0VCT1-F1
#
_cell.length_a   1.000
_cell.length_b   1.000
_cell.length_c   1.000
_cell.angle_alpha   90.00
_cell.angle_beta   90.00
_cell.angle_gamma   90.00
#
_symmetry.space_group_name_H-M   'P 1'
#
loop_
_entity.id
_entity.type
_entity.pdbx_description
1 polymer ?
#
loop_
_entity_poly.entity_id
_entity_poly.type
_entity_poly.pdbx_seq_one_letter_code
_entity_poly.pdbx_strand_id
1 'polypeptide(L)'
;MPQLQIRIHTLSPSADPATEGERLRRLVQQAVARAAAAPAAVVVRPGGTEIIELRPVAEAGLSLPLFLAGLTRSEREDAGAGAGPPLAVGLIGQLRLHRPSGPAGGSVPVALAFLEWPDCSWWQWQVLLGGDRALLEETEMIRRAEDGDPLPAGLGRWWSLGRRRRLQIRYSAASPAIQPLESPLVH
;
A
#
# COMPACT_ATOMS: atom_id res chain seq x y z
N MET A 1 -26.26 1.31 -1.52
CA MET A 1 -24.89 1.56 -1.01
C MET A 1 -24.10 2.24 -2.13
N PRO A 2 -23.28 3.26 -1.86
CA PRO A 2 -22.46 3.87 -2.89
C PRO A 2 -21.52 2.81 -3.48
N GLN A 3 -21.54 2.67 -4.82
CA GLN A 3 -20.57 1.86 -5.54
C GLN A 3 -19.32 2.71 -5.76
N LEU A 4 -18.17 2.23 -5.31
CA LEU A 4 -16.89 2.88 -5.49
C LEU A 4 -16.12 2.16 -6.58
N GLN A 5 -15.76 2.88 -7.64
CA GLN A 5 -14.88 2.36 -8.68
C GLN A 5 -13.43 2.64 -8.29
N ILE A 6 -12.61 1.59 -8.26
CA ILE A 6 -11.20 1.67 -7.90
C ILE A 6 -10.38 0.92 -8.94
N ARG A 7 -9.23 1.46 -9.30
CA ARG A 7 -8.28 0.79 -10.18
C ARG A 7 -7.40 -0.15 -9.37
N ILE A 8 -7.26 -1.38 -9.89
CA ILE A 8 -6.41 -2.42 -9.31
C ILE A 8 -5.45 -2.90 -10.39
N HIS A 9 -4.15 -2.81 -10.14
CA HIS A 9 -3.12 -3.43 -10.95
C HIS A 9 -2.66 -4.72 -10.29
N THR A 10 -2.55 -5.79 -11.07
CA THR A 10 -2.04 -7.06 -10.55
C THR A 10 -0.63 -7.29 -11.09
N LEU A 11 0.33 -7.37 -10.18
CA LEU A 11 1.68 -7.79 -10.48
C LEU A 11 1.77 -9.31 -10.33
N SER A 12 2.57 -9.96 -11.17
CA SER A 12 2.86 -11.40 -11.05
C SER A 12 3.33 -11.75 -9.63
N PRO A 13 3.08 -12.97 -9.13
CA PRO A 13 3.59 -13.38 -7.82
C PRO A 13 5.12 -13.28 -7.77
N SER A 14 5.67 -12.89 -6.61
CA SER A 14 7.10 -13.00 -6.39
C SER A 14 7.51 -14.47 -6.28
N ALA A 15 8.70 -14.79 -6.78
CA ALA A 15 9.30 -16.10 -6.62
C ALA A 15 9.61 -16.43 -5.15
N ASP A 16 9.87 -15.40 -4.34
CA ASP A 16 10.12 -15.53 -2.90
C ASP A 16 9.30 -14.47 -2.12
N PRO A 17 8.29 -14.89 -1.34
CA PRO A 17 7.51 -14.00 -0.49
C PRO A 17 8.34 -13.17 0.51
N ALA A 18 9.51 -13.68 0.95
CA ALA A 18 10.39 -12.96 1.86
C ALA A 18 11.02 -11.71 1.20
N THR A 19 11.02 -11.65 -0.14
CA THR A 19 11.57 -10.53 -0.91
C THR A 19 10.53 -9.50 -1.35
N GLU A 20 9.25 -9.69 -1.02
CA GLU A 20 8.16 -8.83 -1.50
C GLU A 20 8.35 -7.37 -1.07
N GLY A 21 8.87 -7.11 0.13
CA GLY A 21 9.19 -5.76 0.59
C GLY A 21 10.20 -5.05 -0.30
N GLU A 22 11.29 -5.73 -0.65
CA GLU A 22 12.35 -5.19 -1.53
C GLU A 22 11.84 -4.97 -2.96
N ARG A 23 10.97 -5.87 -3.45
CA ARG A 23 10.30 -5.69 -4.73
C ARG A 23 9.43 -4.44 -4.75
N LEU A 24 8.64 -4.20 -3.70
CA LEU A 24 7.81 -3.00 -3.58
C LEU A 24 8.66 -1.73 -3.43
N ARG A 25 9.78 -1.79 -2.71
CA ARG A 25 10.76 -0.68 -2.68
C ARG A 25 11.19 -0.29 -4.08
N ARG A 26 11.64 -1.26 -4.90
CA ARG A 26 12.09 -0.99 -6.27
C ARG A 26 10.98 -0.38 -7.13
N LEU A 27 9.76 -0.89 -6.99
CA LEU A 27 8.59 -0.34 -7.67
C LEU A 27 8.37 1.13 -7.31
N VAL A 28 8.44 1.48 -6.02
CA VAL A 28 8.28 2.87 -5.56
C VAL A 28 9.42 3.74 -6.05
N GLN A 29 10.67 3.30 -5.97
CA GLN A 29 11.83 4.03 -6.49
C GLN A 29 11.66 4.37 -7.98
N GLN A 30 11.25 3.39 -8.80
CA GLN A 30 10.98 3.58 -10.22
C GLN A 30 9.82 4.56 -10.46
N ALA A 31 8.73 4.43 -9.71
CA ALA A 31 7.59 5.33 -9.83
C ALA A 31 7.93 6.77 -9.40
N VAL A 32 8.76 6.96 -8.38
CA VAL A 32 9.23 8.29 -7.96
C VAL A 32 10.06 8.95 -9.06
N ALA A 33 11.00 8.20 -9.66
CA ALA A 33 11.81 8.70 -10.77
C ALA A 33 10.98 9.16 -11.99
N ARG A 34 9.75 8.63 -12.14
CA ARG A 34 8.79 9.01 -13.19
C ARG A 34 7.75 10.04 -12.74
N ALA A 35 7.88 10.59 -11.53
CA ALA A 35 6.92 11.51 -10.91
C ALA A 35 5.50 10.92 -10.73
N ALA A 36 5.43 9.61 -10.55
CA ALA A 36 4.25 8.79 -10.78
C ALA A 36 3.86 7.94 -9.53
N ALA A 37 4.52 8.19 -8.40
CA ALA A 37 4.34 7.45 -7.15
C ALA A 37 3.12 7.87 -6.32
N ALA A 38 1.90 7.81 -6.87
CA ALA A 38 0.69 8.08 -6.09
C ALA A 38 0.51 7.08 -4.93
N PRO A 39 -0.11 7.45 -3.80
CA PRO A 39 -0.43 6.51 -2.73
C PRO A 39 -1.33 5.36 -3.20
N ALA A 40 -0.90 4.14 -2.92
CA ALA A 40 -1.66 2.93 -3.22
C ALA A 40 -1.59 1.93 -2.07
N ALA A 41 -2.69 1.22 -1.84
CA ALA A 41 -2.68 0.05 -0.97
C ALA A 41 -2.11 -1.15 -1.73
N VAL A 42 -1.52 -2.07 -0.99
CA VAL A 42 -1.00 -3.33 -1.52
C VAL A 42 -1.74 -4.48 -0.88
N VAL A 43 -2.12 -5.48 -1.66
CA VAL A 43 -2.62 -6.76 -1.16
C VAL A 43 -1.81 -7.86 -1.83
N VAL A 44 -0.98 -8.54 -1.04
CA VAL A 44 -0.19 -9.69 -1.51
C VAL A 44 -1.06 -10.93 -1.43
N ARG A 45 -1.12 -11.72 -2.49
CA ARG A 45 -1.88 -12.97 -2.57
C ARG A 45 -1.03 -14.08 -3.22
N PRO A 46 -1.42 -15.36 -3.08
CA PRO A 46 -0.74 -16.44 -3.80
C PRO A 46 -0.71 -16.23 -5.32
N GLY A 47 -1.78 -15.68 -5.89
CA GLY A 47 -1.89 -15.44 -7.34
C GLY A 47 -1.21 -14.16 -7.86
N GLY A 48 -0.66 -13.32 -6.98
CA GLY A 48 -0.06 -12.05 -7.36
C GLY A 48 -0.23 -10.93 -6.32
N THR A 49 0.34 -9.78 -6.62
CA THR A 49 0.27 -8.60 -5.75
C THR A 49 -0.63 -7.55 -6.39
N GLU A 50 -1.69 -7.16 -5.68
CA GLU A 50 -2.63 -6.14 -6.11
C GLU A 50 -2.19 -4.77 -5.60
N ILE A 51 -2.09 -3.81 -6.51
CA ILE A 51 -1.84 -2.39 -6.23
C ILE A 51 -3.15 -1.63 -6.44
N ILE A 52 -3.71 -1.11 -5.36
CA ILE A 52 -5.05 -0.52 -5.31
C ILE A 52 -4.92 0.99 -5.09
N GLU A 53 -5.35 1.80 -6.04
CA GLU A 53 -5.26 3.26 -5.93
C GLU A 53 -6.12 3.79 -4.77
N LEU A 54 -5.53 4.64 -3.91
CA LEU A 54 -6.23 5.15 -2.72
C LEU A 54 -6.96 6.48 -2.95
N ARG A 55 -6.69 7.18 -4.06
CA ARG A 55 -7.33 8.46 -4.36
C ARG A 55 -8.87 8.34 -4.41
N PRO A 56 -9.48 7.38 -5.13
CA PRO A 56 -10.94 7.25 -5.18
C PRO A 56 -11.55 6.98 -3.80
N VAL A 57 -10.85 6.22 -2.95
CA VAL A 57 -11.29 5.90 -1.58
C VAL A 57 -11.33 7.16 -0.71
N ALA A 58 -10.29 8.00 -0.81
CA ALA A 58 -10.22 9.26 -0.09
C ALA A 58 -11.28 10.27 -0.59
N GLU A 59 -11.45 10.39 -1.91
CA GLU A 59 -12.46 11.27 -2.54
C GLU A 59 -13.89 10.87 -2.17
N ALA A 60 -14.14 9.58 -1.98
CA ALA A 60 -15.42 9.07 -1.47
C ALA A 60 -15.65 9.32 0.04
N GLY A 61 -14.72 9.97 0.73
CA GLY A 61 -14.81 10.24 2.17
C GLY A 61 -14.67 9.00 3.05
N LEU A 62 -14.16 7.89 2.50
CA LEU A 62 -13.97 6.66 3.28
C LEU A 62 -12.70 6.76 4.12
N SER A 63 -12.78 6.24 5.34
CA SER A 63 -11.64 6.18 6.26
C SER A 63 -10.57 5.22 5.73
N LEU A 64 -9.47 5.75 5.20
CA LEU A 64 -8.34 4.96 4.69
C LEU A 64 -7.84 3.89 5.67
N PRO A 65 -7.69 4.15 7.00
CA PRO A 65 -7.31 3.10 7.94
C PRO A 65 -8.30 1.93 8.02
N LEU A 66 -9.61 2.20 7.89
CA LEU A 66 -10.65 1.17 7.91
C LEU A 66 -10.69 0.42 6.57
N PHE A 67 -10.45 1.13 5.46
CA PHE A 67 -10.32 0.51 4.15
C PHE A 67 -9.13 -0.46 4.12
N LEU A 68 -7.93 -0.02 4.53
CA LEU A 68 -6.73 -0.87 4.64
C LEU A 68 -6.96 -2.07 5.56
N ALA A 69 -7.62 -1.87 6.70
CA ALA A 69 -8.01 -2.96 7.59
C ALA A 69 -9.02 -3.94 6.97
N GLY A 70 -9.95 -3.45 6.14
CA GLY A 70 -10.89 -4.29 5.38
C GLY A 70 -10.20 -5.14 4.31
N LEU A 71 -9.07 -4.66 3.75
CA LEU A 71 -8.29 -5.40 2.76
C LEU A 71 -7.69 -6.71 3.32
N THR A 72 -7.49 -6.79 4.63
CA THR A 72 -6.93 -7.99 5.31
C THR A 72 -7.81 -9.24 5.20
N ARG A 73 -9.10 -9.07 4.88
CA ARG A 73 -10.02 -10.18 4.56
C ARG A 73 -10.74 -9.94 3.24
N SER A 74 -10.07 -9.29 2.30
CA SER A 74 -10.72 -8.94 1.06
C SER A 74 -10.89 -10.14 0.13
N GLU A 75 -12.05 -10.18 -0.53
CA GLU A 75 -12.45 -11.21 -1.48
C GLU A 75 -12.67 -10.57 -2.86
N ARG A 76 -12.06 -11.15 -3.89
CA ARG A 76 -12.32 -10.80 -5.28
C ARG A 76 -13.36 -11.76 -5.83
N GLU A 77 -14.57 -11.29 -6.06
CA GLU A 77 -15.73 -12.13 -6.39
C GLU A 77 -15.56 -12.84 -7.74
N ASP A 78 -14.86 -12.21 -8.69
CA ASP A 78 -14.63 -12.77 -10.04
C ASP A 78 -13.30 -13.52 -10.17
N ALA A 79 -12.50 -13.58 -9.10
CA ALA A 79 -11.28 -14.36 -9.15
C ALA A 79 -11.62 -15.82 -8.93
N GLY A 80 -11.25 -16.67 -9.88
CA GLY A 80 -11.33 -18.12 -9.70
C GLY A 80 -10.53 -18.59 -8.47
N ALA A 81 -10.59 -19.88 -8.19
CA ALA A 81 -10.02 -20.49 -6.98
C ALA A 81 -8.54 -20.18 -6.68
N GLY A 82 -7.78 -19.63 -7.64
CA GLY A 82 -6.38 -19.25 -7.51
C GLY A 82 -6.08 -17.90 -6.83
N ALA A 83 -7.06 -17.05 -6.51
CA ALA A 83 -6.76 -15.77 -5.85
C ALA A 83 -6.29 -15.94 -4.40
N GLY A 84 -6.85 -16.91 -3.66
CA GLY A 84 -6.51 -17.14 -2.25
C GLY A 84 -6.77 -15.94 -1.32
N PRO A 85 -6.61 -16.14 0.00
CA PRO A 85 -6.71 -15.04 0.96
C PRO A 85 -5.52 -14.08 0.84
N PRO A 86 -5.65 -12.83 1.33
CA PRO A 86 -4.51 -11.94 1.51
C PRO A 86 -3.43 -12.59 2.40
N LEU A 87 -2.17 -12.52 1.96
CA LEU A 87 -0.98 -12.96 2.70
C LEU A 87 -0.29 -11.79 3.42
N ALA A 88 -0.42 -10.58 2.87
CA ALA A 88 0.05 -9.34 3.50
C ALA A 88 -0.78 -8.16 2.95
N VAL A 89 -0.85 -7.09 3.74
CA VAL A 89 -1.46 -5.81 3.32
C VAL A 89 -0.44 -4.70 3.53
N GLY A 90 -0.40 -3.75 2.60
CA GLY A 90 0.62 -2.73 2.56
C GLY A 90 0.13 -1.35 2.14
N LEU A 91 1.05 -0.41 2.23
CA LEU A 91 0.91 0.94 1.70
C LEU A 91 2.21 1.30 0.98
N ILE A 92 2.09 1.79 -0.25
CA ILE A 92 3.22 2.22 -1.07
C ILE A 92 2.97 3.60 -1.68
N GLY A 93 4.05 4.24 -2.11
CA GLY A 93 4.04 5.48 -2.89
C GLY A 93 4.61 6.67 -2.14
N GLN A 94 4.37 7.86 -2.68
CA GLN A 94 4.78 9.13 -2.12
C GLN A 94 3.73 9.66 -1.13
N LEU A 95 4.13 9.84 0.12
CA LEU A 95 3.29 10.32 1.22
C LEU A 95 3.89 11.58 1.85
N ARG A 96 3.16 12.20 2.78
CA ARG A 96 3.67 13.33 3.57
C ARG A 96 3.68 12.95 5.05
N LEU A 97 4.87 12.89 5.65
CA LEU A 97 5.01 12.71 7.10
C LEU A 97 4.81 14.04 7.81
N HIS A 98 3.83 14.12 8.70
CA HIS A 98 3.69 15.25 9.60
C HIS A 98 4.71 15.15 10.74
N ARG A 99 5.53 16.19 10.93
CA ARG A 99 6.38 16.30 12.11
C ARG A 99 5.68 17.17 13.16
N PRO A 100 5.36 16.62 14.35
CA PRO A 100 4.71 17.41 15.40
C PRO A 100 5.63 18.48 16.02
N SER A 101 6.94 18.42 15.78
CA SER A 101 7.93 19.27 16.44
C SER A 101 8.77 20.05 15.43
N GLY A 102 8.28 21.23 15.05
CA GLY A 102 9.03 22.21 14.26
C GLY A 102 8.25 23.53 14.17
N PRO A 103 8.92 24.70 14.13
CA PRO A 103 8.27 26.01 14.24
C PRO A 103 7.28 26.35 13.10
N ALA A 104 7.13 25.47 12.10
CA ALA A 104 6.22 25.62 10.98
C ALA A 104 5.26 24.43 10.74
N GLY A 105 5.12 23.47 11.68
CA GLY A 105 4.18 22.34 11.52
C GLY A 105 4.35 21.58 10.20
N GLY A 106 5.59 21.47 9.71
CA GLY A 106 5.88 21.05 8.35
C GLY A 106 5.61 19.57 8.12
N SER A 107 5.04 19.26 6.96
CA SER A 107 4.97 17.90 6.45
C SER A 107 6.06 17.67 5.40
N VAL A 108 6.82 16.59 5.52
CA VAL A 108 7.95 16.26 4.63
C VAL A 108 7.52 15.17 3.66
N PRO A 109 7.74 15.34 2.34
CA PRO A 109 7.44 14.30 1.37
C PRO A 109 8.39 13.11 1.56
N VAL A 110 7.85 11.90 1.51
CA VAL A 110 8.59 10.65 1.64
C VAL A 110 8.14 9.65 0.59
N ALA A 111 9.06 8.84 0.12
CA ALA A 111 8.73 7.57 -0.54
C ALA A 111 8.64 6.49 0.54
N LEU A 112 7.60 5.66 0.47
CA LEU A 112 7.33 4.61 1.44
C LEU A 112 6.98 3.30 0.74
N ALA A 113 7.46 2.20 1.28
CA ALA A 113 6.86 0.88 1.11
C ALA A 113 6.70 0.23 2.48
N PHE A 114 5.49 -0.20 2.81
CA PHE A 114 5.17 -0.84 4.08
C PHE A 114 4.32 -2.09 3.83
N LEU A 115 4.62 -3.18 4.55
CA LEU A 115 3.86 -4.42 4.55
C LEU A 115 3.62 -4.91 5.98
N GLU A 116 2.43 -5.46 6.21
CA GLU A 116 2.03 -6.13 7.45
C GLU A 116 1.44 -7.51 7.14
N TRP A 117 1.86 -8.52 7.89
CA TRP A 117 1.40 -9.90 7.78
C TRP A 117 0.34 -10.26 8.84
N PRO A 118 -0.38 -11.39 8.70
CA PRO A 118 -1.48 -11.78 9.60
C PRO A 118 -1.13 -11.85 11.09
N ASP A 119 0.11 -12.22 11.40
CA ASP A 119 0.69 -12.29 12.74
C ASP A 119 1.08 -10.91 13.29
N CYS A 120 0.82 -9.84 12.54
CA CYS A 120 1.18 -8.45 12.81
C CYS A 120 2.69 -8.17 12.78
N SER A 121 3.50 -9.10 12.27
CA SER A 121 4.86 -8.78 11.82
C SER A 121 4.78 -7.78 10.65
N TRP A 122 5.83 -6.99 10.47
CA TRP A 122 5.84 -5.90 9.50
C TRP A 122 7.25 -5.58 9.00
N TRP A 123 7.29 -4.96 7.83
CA TRP A 123 8.49 -4.48 7.16
C TRP A 123 8.22 -3.10 6.58
N GLN A 124 9.19 -2.21 6.68
CA GLN A 124 9.12 -0.87 6.14
C GLN A 124 10.41 -0.50 5.42
N TRP A 125 10.27 0.13 4.27
CA TRP A 125 11.28 0.98 3.66
C TRP A 125 10.76 2.41 3.53
N GLN A 126 11.63 3.37 3.81
CA GLN A 126 11.33 4.79 3.71
C GLN A 126 12.56 5.58 3.29
N VAL A 127 12.35 6.63 2.50
CA VAL A 127 13.37 7.64 2.19
C VAL A 127 12.71 9.02 2.03
N LEU A 128 13.37 10.09 2.51
CA LEU A 128 12.88 11.45 2.30
C LEU A 128 13.05 11.87 0.84
N LEU A 129 12.19 12.78 0.38
CA LEU A 129 12.26 13.34 -0.97
C LEU A 129 12.74 14.79 -0.94
N GLY A 130 13.67 15.11 -1.83
CA GLY A 130 14.15 16.47 -2.11
C GLY A 130 13.12 17.33 -2.85
N GLY A 131 13.48 18.59 -3.13
CA GLY A 131 12.60 19.56 -3.78
C GLY A 131 12.16 19.17 -5.20
N ASP A 132 13.00 18.42 -5.91
CA ASP A 132 12.77 17.84 -7.24
C ASP A 132 12.19 16.42 -7.20
N ARG A 133 11.80 15.94 -6.01
CA ARG A 133 11.41 14.55 -5.74
C ARG A 133 12.56 13.53 -5.92
N ALA A 134 13.81 13.98 -5.93
CA ALA A 134 14.94 13.07 -5.82
C ALA A 134 14.89 12.34 -4.47
N LEU A 135 15.30 11.07 -4.49
CA LEU A 135 15.49 10.28 -3.27
C LEU A 135 16.70 10.84 -2.54
N LEU A 136 16.55 11.18 -1.27
CA LEU A 136 17.66 11.59 -0.40
C LEU A 136 18.23 10.33 0.26
N GLU A 137 19.11 9.62 -0.46
CA GLU A 137 19.61 8.28 -0.07
C GLU A 137 20.22 8.24 1.33
N GLU A 138 20.82 9.33 1.81
CA GLU A 138 21.36 9.45 3.17
C GLU A 138 20.29 9.35 4.28
N THR A 139 19.02 9.46 3.89
CA THR A 139 17.86 9.36 4.79
C THR A 139 17.14 8.01 4.67
N GLU A 140 17.66 7.11 3.84
CA GLU A 140 17.10 5.80 3.60
C GLU A 140 17.08 4.96 4.88
N MET A 141 15.95 4.30 5.11
CA MET A 141 15.70 3.55 6.32
C MET A 141 14.91 2.29 5.99
N ILE A 142 15.38 1.16 6.50
CA ILE A 142 14.66 -0.12 6.50
C ILE A 142 14.46 -0.53 7.95
N ARG A 143 13.23 -0.90 8.30
CA ARG A 143 12.83 -1.29 9.66
C ARG A 143 11.93 -2.51 9.63
N ARG A 144 12.03 -3.37 10.65
CA ARG A 144 11.32 -4.66 10.67
C ARG A 144 10.89 -5.05 12.07
N ALA A 145 9.74 -5.71 12.19
CA ALA A 145 9.31 -6.31 13.44
C ALA A 145 10.34 -7.30 14.01
N GLU A 146 10.97 -8.10 13.12
CA GLU A 146 11.96 -9.12 13.47
C GLU A 146 13.23 -8.52 14.09
N ASP A 147 13.57 -7.29 13.73
CA ASP A 147 14.74 -6.56 14.26
C ASP A 147 14.44 -5.90 15.62
N GLY A 148 13.22 -6.05 16.15
CA GLY A 148 12.79 -5.44 17.42
C GLY A 148 12.40 -3.96 17.31
N ASP A 149 12.27 -3.44 16.08
CA ASP A 149 11.84 -2.07 15.85
C ASP A 149 10.42 -1.81 16.38
N PRO A 150 10.13 -0.62 16.95
CA PRO A 150 8.75 -0.23 17.22
C PRO A 150 7.98 0.06 15.94
N LEU A 151 6.71 -0.37 15.88
CA LEU A 151 5.83 -0.08 14.74
C LEU A 151 5.78 1.43 14.44
N PRO A 152 5.87 1.85 13.17
CA PRO A 152 5.82 3.27 12.80
C PRO A 152 4.48 3.90 13.18
N ALA A 153 4.52 5.13 13.69
CA ALA A 153 3.31 5.86 14.07
C ALA A 153 2.38 6.06 12.86
N GLY A 154 1.10 5.72 13.02
CA GLY A 154 0.08 5.90 11.98
C GLY A 154 0.06 4.84 10.87
N LEU A 155 0.95 3.83 10.94
CA LEU A 155 0.97 2.70 9.99
C LEU A 155 0.65 1.38 10.69
N GLY A 156 0.17 0.41 9.91
CA GLY A 156 -0.08 -0.96 10.33
C GLY A 156 -1.21 -1.13 11.35
N ARG A 157 -1.16 -2.26 12.07
CA ARG A 157 -2.23 -2.80 12.93
C ARG A 157 -3.51 -3.11 12.16
N TRP A 158 -3.45 -3.22 10.84
CA TRP A 158 -4.61 -3.42 9.98
C TRP A 158 -5.22 -4.79 10.18
N TRP A 159 -4.40 -5.83 10.39
CA TRP A 159 -4.88 -7.18 10.67
C TRP A 159 -5.62 -7.24 12.00
N SER A 160 -5.04 -6.65 13.04
CA SER A 160 -5.67 -6.55 14.36
C SER A 160 -6.94 -5.72 14.33
N LEU A 161 -6.94 -4.58 13.62
CA LEU A 161 -8.10 -3.71 13.47
C LEU A 161 -9.22 -4.38 12.67
N GLY A 162 -8.87 -5.01 11.53
CA GLY A 162 -9.77 -5.75 10.67
C GLY A 162 -10.48 -6.84 11.44
N ARG A 163 -9.74 -7.72 12.13
CA ARG A 163 -10.31 -8.77 13.00
C ARG A 163 -11.26 -8.20 14.05
N ARG A 164 -10.82 -7.21 14.82
CA ARG A 164 -11.59 -6.59 15.92
C ARG A 164 -12.89 -5.96 15.44
N ARG A 165 -12.86 -5.30 14.28
CA ARG A 165 -14.01 -4.57 13.71
C ARG A 165 -14.84 -5.39 12.74
N ARG A 166 -14.49 -6.67 12.52
CA ARG A 166 -15.16 -7.56 11.56
C ARG A 166 -15.26 -6.94 10.14
N LEU A 167 -14.27 -6.14 9.74
CA LEU A 167 -14.20 -5.51 8.41
C LEU A 167 -13.86 -6.51 7.31
N GLN A 168 -14.53 -6.35 6.17
CA GLN A 168 -14.30 -7.15 4.97
C GLN A 168 -14.60 -6.26 3.76
N ILE A 169 -13.78 -6.38 2.71
CA ILE A 169 -14.01 -5.74 1.42
C ILE A 169 -14.30 -6.83 0.39
N ARG A 170 -15.36 -6.65 -0.37
CA ARG A 170 -15.65 -7.47 -1.55
C ARG A 170 -15.61 -6.59 -2.77
N TYR A 171 -14.99 -7.07 -3.84
CA TYR A 171 -14.86 -6.33 -5.09
C TYR A 171 -14.88 -7.28 -6.28
N SER A 172 -15.39 -6.75 -7.39
CA SER A 172 -15.50 -7.39 -8.69
C SER A 172 -15.01 -6.43 -9.77
N ALA A 173 -14.72 -6.96 -10.95
CA ALA A 173 -14.42 -6.18 -12.13
C ALA A 173 -15.61 -5.29 -12.48
N ALA A 174 -15.34 -4.03 -12.81
CA ALA A 174 -16.37 -3.13 -13.29
C ALA A 174 -16.97 -3.64 -14.61
N SER A 175 -18.29 -3.59 -14.73
CA SER A 175 -19.02 -3.87 -15.98
C SER A 175 -19.77 -2.61 -16.43
N PRO A 176 -19.54 -2.10 -17.65
CA PRO A 176 -18.58 -2.59 -18.65
C PRO A 176 -17.12 -2.35 -18.25
N ALA A 177 -16.21 -3.15 -18.78
CA ALA A 177 -14.77 -2.96 -18.59
C ALA A 177 -14.36 -1.60 -19.15
N ILE A 178 -13.93 -0.69 -18.28
CA ILE A 178 -13.43 0.63 -18.67
C ILE A 178 -12.05 0.44 -19.29
N GLN A 179 -11.80 1.08 -20.43
CA GLN A 179 -10.49 1.02 -21.10
C GLN A 179 -9.36 1.43 -20.13
N PRO A 180 -8.21 0.74 -20.15
CA PRO A 180 -7.09 1.10 -19.30
C PRO A 180 -6.57 2.49 -19.70
N LEU A 181 -6.83 3.48 -18.85
CA LEU A 181 -6.05 4.71 -18.81
C LEU A 181 -4.71 4.38 -18.15
N GLU A 182 -3.61 4.86 -18.73
CA GLU A 182 -2.24 4.64 -18.27
C GLU A 182 -2.12 4.89 -16.76
N SER A 183 -1.46 3.96 -16.06
CA SER A 183 -1.32 4.02 -14.61
C SER A 183 0.08 4.46 -14.23
N PRO A 184 0.21 5.55 -13.47
CA PRO A 184 1.52 6.12 -13.17
C PRO A 184 2.42 5.15 -12.36
N LEU A 185 1.84 4.18 -11.63
CA LEU A 185 2.60 3.26 -10.78
C LEU A 185 3.11 1.99 -11.49
N VAL A 186 2.56 1.62 -12.64
CA VAL A 186 2.84 0.34 -13.31
C VAL A 186 3.04 0.60 -14.80
N HIS A 187 4.31 0.80 -15.18
CA HIS A 187 4.79 0.84 -16.55
C HIS A 187 6.13 0.13 -16.66
#